data_AF-A0A971C5Y5-F1
#
_entry.id   AF-A0A971C5Y5-F1
#
_cell.length_a   1.000
_cell.length_b   1.000
_cell.length_c   1.000
_cell.angle_alpha   90.00
_cell.angle_beta   90.00
_cell.angle_gamma   90.00
#
_symmetry.space_group_name_H-M   'P 1'
#
loop_
_entity.id
_entity.type
_entity.pdbx_description
1 polymer ?
#
loop_
_entity_poly.entity_id
_entity_poly.type
_entity_poly.pdbx_seq_one_letter_code
_entity_poly.pdbx_strand_id
1 'polypeptide(L)' 'MNAEQFKQWAKSRNIQVFDKLENFMINQKVTYTNEYGVSFEDKTIIGFSSPNSYGGCVFLDKDSYWFPVKLSQIK' A
#
# COMPACT_ATOMS: atom_id res chain seq x y z
N MET A 1 -0.67 -10.95 3.21
CA MET A 1 -0.36 -11.00 1.76
C MET A 1 1.09 -10.58 1.58
N ASN A 2 1.94 -11.38 0.93
CA ASN A 2 3.34 -10.98 0.68
C ASN A 2 3.46 -10.22 -0.67
N ALA A 3 4.61 -9.57 -0.91
CA ALA A 3 4.82 -8.75 -2.10
C ALA A 3 4.71 -9.53 -3.43
N GLU A 4 5.12 -10.79 -3.47
CA GLU A 4 5.06 -11.62 -4.68
C GLU A 4 3.63 -12.01 -5.03
N GLN A 5 2.87 -12.48 -4.03
CA GLN A 5 1.44 -12.77 -4.18
C GLN A 5 0.66 -11.50 -4.57
N PHE A 6 1.03 -10.35 -4.01
CA PHE A 6 0.45 -9.06 -4.39
C PHE A 6 0.72 -8.72 -5.86
N LYS A 7 1.95 -8.91 -6.36
CA LYS A 7 2.29 -8.66 -7.77
C LYS A 7 1.43 -9.52 -8.71
N GLN A 8 1.19 -10.79 -8.37
CA GLN A 8 0.30 -11.65 -9.16
C GLN A 8 -1.15 -11.17 -9.13
N TRP A 9 -1.65 -10.77 -7.96
CA TRP A 9 -2.98 -10.20 -7.82
C TRP A 9 -3.14 -8.90 -8.62
N ALA A 10 -2.20 -7.98 -8.51
CA ALA A 10 -2.20 -6.71 -9.24
C ALA A 10 -2.22 -6.94 -10.75
N LYS A 11 -1.39 -7.88 -11.24
CA LYS A 11 -1.38 -8.31 -12.64
C LYS A 11 -2.73 -8.86 -13.09
N SER A 12 -3.37 -9.72 -12.30
CA SER A 12 -4.71 -10.28 -12.62
C SER A 12 -5.81 -9.20 -12.72
N ARG A 13 -5.61 -8.07 -12.04
CA ARG A 13 -6.53 -6.92 -12.03
C ARG A 13 -6.14 -5.82 -13.03
N ASN A 14 -5.08 -6.01 -13.81
CA ASN A 14 -4.49 -5.00 -14.69
C ASN A 14 -4.15 -3.68 -13.96
N ILE A 15 -3.73 -3.78 -12.70
CA ILE A 15 -3.29 -2.63 -11.91
C ILE A 15 -1.80 -2.43 -12.16
N GLN A 16 -1.43 -1.26 -12.68
CA GLN A 16 -0.03 -0.87 -12.78
C GLN A 16 0.50 -0.55 -11.39
N VAL A 17 1.54 -1.29 -10.99
CA VAL A 17 2.19 -1.12 -9.69
C VAL A 17 3.63 -0.65 -9.85
N PHE A 18 4.09 0.16 -8.90
CA PHE A 18 5.44 0.71 -8.83
C PHE A 18 6.13 0.24 -7.54
N ASP A 19 7.45 0.19 -7.56
CA ASP A 19 8.27 -0.25 -6.42
C ASP A 19 8.68 0.92 -5.49
N LYS A 20 8.54 2.17 -5.95
CA LYS A 20 8.91 3.38 -5.21
C LYS A 20 7.91 4.50 -5.46
N LEU A 21 7.63 5.29 -4.43
CA LEU A 21 6.89 6.56 -4.51
C LEU A 21 7.46 7.54 -3.50
N GLU A 22 7.87 8.73 -3.97
CA GLU A 22 8.56 9.74 -3.15
C GLU A 22 9.75 9.15 -2.37
N ASN A 23 9.69 9.18 -1.03
CA ASN A 23 10.71 8.67 -0.12
C ASN A 23 10.43 7.23 0.35
N PHE A 24 9.37 6.60 -0.14
CA PHE A 24 8.96 5.26 0.27
C PHE A 24 9.25 4.22 -0.81
N MET A 25 9.58 3.00 -0.38
CA MET A 25 9.85 1.86 -1.26
C MET A 25 9.15 0.60 -0.78
N ILE A 26 8.97 -0.38 -1.68
CA ILE A 26 8.48 -1.70 -1.30
C ILE A 26 9.40 -2.37 -0.27
N ASN A 27 8.84 -3.26 0.54
CA ASN A 27 9.47 -3.92 1.69
C ASN A 27 9.87 -2.99 2.84
N GLN A 28 9.59 -1.69 2.74
CA GLN A 28 9.74 -0.78 3.87
C GLN A 28 8.63 -1.04 4.89
N LYS A 29 9.01 -1.10 6.17
CA LYS A 29 8.09 -1.09 7.29
C LYS A 29 7.67 0.33 7.62
N VAL A 30 6.39 0.50 7.89
CA VAL A 30 5.76 1.80 8.16
C VAL A 30 4.67 1.66 9.22
N THR A 31 4.31 2.80 9.81
CA THR A 31 3.10 2.90 10.61
C THR A 31 1.99 3.50 9.75
N TYR A 32 0.86 2.81 9.68
CA TYR A 32 -0.33 3.29 8.99
C TYR A 32 -1.37 3.77 10.00
N THR A 33 -1.82 5.01 9.90
CA THR A 33 -2.93 5.53 10.71
C THR A 33 -4.16 5.75 9.83
N ASN A 34 -5.26 5.07 10.13
CA ASN A 34 -6.50 5.23 9.37
C ASN A 34 -7.21 6.57 9.67
N GLU A 35 -8.29 6.87 8.96
CA GLU A 35 -9.05 8.13 9.13
C GLU A 35 -9.75 8.25 10.50
N TYR A 36 -9.86 7.15 11.25
CA TYR A 36 -10.40 7.10 12.61
C TYR A 36 -9.33 7.27 13.69
N GLY A 37 -8.06 7.51 13.31
CA GLY A 37 -6.95 7.68 14.25
C GLY A 37 -6.38 6.36 14.81
N VAL A 38 -6.79 5.21 14.28
CA VAL A 38 -6.24 3.91 14.69
C VAL A 38 -4.94 3.65 13.92
N SER A 39 -3.86 3.42 14.67
CA SER A 39 -2.55 3.11 14.12
C SER A 39 -2.30 1.61 14.04
N PHE A 40 -1.73 1.19 12.92
CA PHE A 40 -1.27 -0.16 12.65
C PHE A 40 0.22 -0.10 12.40
N GLU A 41 0.98 -0.61 13.36
CA GLU A 41 2.43 -0.65 13.31
C GLU A 41 2.92 -1.86 12.50
N ASP A 42 4.22 -1.83 12.14
CA ASP A 42 4.92 -2.92 11.46
C ASP A 42 4.27 -3.38 10.13
N LYS A 43 3.60 -2.47 9.42
CA LYS A 43 3.05 -2.76 8.09
C LYS A 43 4.10 -2.61 7.02
N THR A 44 4.15 -3.57 6.11
CA THR A 44 5.08 -3.60 5.00
C THR A 44 4.41 -3.03 3.76
N ILE A 45 5.08 -2.10 3.09
CA ILE A 45 4.66 -1.64 1.77
C ILE A 45 4.90 -2.75 0.76
N ILE A 46 3.85 -3.18 0.07
CA ILE A 46 3.89 -4.25 -0.94
C ILE A 46 3.76 -3.73 -2.37
N GLY A 47 3.44 -2.45 -2.54
CA GLY A 47 3.44 -1.78 -3.84
C GLY A 47 2.82 -0.39 -3.79
N PHE A 48 2.95 0.34 -4.90
CA PHE A 48 2.29 1.62 -5.13
C PHE A 48 1.49 1.59 -6.42
N SER A 49 0.48 2.44 -6.57
CA SER A 49 -0.18 2.70 -7.86
C SER A 49 -0.43 4.19 -8.05
N SER A 50 -0.95 4.57 -9.22
CA SER A 50 -1.59 5.86 -9.38
C SER A 50 -2.71 6.03 -8.34
N PRO A 51 -2.92 7.23 -7.79
CA PRO A 51 -3.99 7.48 -6.83
C PRO A 51 -5.36 7.12 -7.42
N ASN A 52 -6.17 6.40 -6.64
CA ASN A 52 -7.57 6.17 -7.00
C ASN A 52 -8.43 7.43 -6.74
N SER A 53 -9.73 7.35 -6.99
CA SER A 53 -10.68 8.46 -6.75
C SER A 53 -10.73 8.96 -5.30
N TYR A 54 -10.21 8.18 -4.35
CA TYR A 54 -10.11 8.54 -2.93
C TYR A 54 -8.69 8.94 -2.51
N GLY A 55 -7.75 9.05 -3.46
CA GLY A 55 -6.35 9.40 -3.20
C GLY A 55 -5.48 8.25 -2.66
N GLY A 56 -6.01 7.04 -2.58
CA GLY A 56 -5.28 5.86 -2.14
C GLY A 56 -4.28 5.40 -3.21
N CYS A 57 -3.01 5.25 -2.82
CA CYS A 57 -1.92 4.90 -3.73
C CYS A 57 -0.88 3.94 -3.12
N VAL A 58 -0.94 3.65 -1.82
CA VAL A 58 0.03 2.78 -1.12
C VAL A 58 -0.64 1.47 -0.72
N PHE A 59 -0.08 0.34 -1.14
CA PHE A 59 -0.55 -0.99 -0.75
C PHE A 59 0.27 -1.52 0.41
N LEU A 60 -0.42 -2.05 1.43
CA LEU A 60 0.18 -2.60 2.64
C LEU A 60 -0.16 -4.08 2.79
N ASP A 61 0.69 -4.84 3.47
CA ASP A 61 0.52 -6.24 3.86
C ASP A 61 -0.54 -6.47 4.95
N LYS A 62 -1.69 -5.79 4.87
CA LYS A 62 -2.85 -5.97 5.76
C LYS A 62 -3.89 -6.89 5.13
N ASP A 63 -4.88 -7.31 5.93
CA ASP A 63 -5.98 -8.16 5.44
C ASP A 63 -6.71 -7.52 4.26
N SER A 64 -6.94 -6.21 4.34
CA SER A 64 -7.52 -5.40 3.26
C SER A 64 -6.46 -4.92 2.25
N TYR A 65 -5.52 -5.78 1.85
CA TYR A 65 -4.42 -5.44 0.94
C TYR A 65 -4.91 -4.87 -0.40
N TRP A 66 -6.13 -5.21 -0.86
CA TRP A 66 -6.71 -4.70 -2.11
C TRP A 66 -7.14 -3.24 -2.04
N PHE A 67 -7.20 -2.67 -0.83
CA PHE A 67 -7.63 -1.29 -0.59
C PHE A 67 -6.42 -0.42 -0.24
N PRO A 68 -5.88 0.34 -1.22
CA PRO A 68 -4.71 1.17 -0.99
C PRO A 68 -5.04 2.34 -0.08
N VAL A 69 -4.06 2.77 0.69
CA VAL A 69 -4.15 3.88 1.64
C VAL A 69 -3.50 5.13 1.05
N LYS A 70 -3.84 6.30 1.60
CA LYS A 70 -3.25 7.57 1.17
C LYS A 70 -1.81 7.65 1.68
N LEU A 71 -0.92 8.27 0.90
CA LEU A 71 0.47 8.48 1.34
C LEU A 71 0.55 9.30 2.64
N SER A 72 -0.36 10.25 2.85
CA SER A 72 -0.46 11.06 4.07
C SER A 72 -0.84 10.28 5.34
N GLN A 73 -1.28 9.03 5.19
CA GLN A 73 -1.62 8.14 6.30
C GLN A 73 -0.44 7.25 6.73
N ILE A 74 0.69 7.36 6.04
CA ILE A 74 1.89 6.56 6.26
C ILE A 74 2.94 7.40 6.97
N LYS A 75 3.60 6.81 7.97
CA LYS A 75 4.77 7.35 8.66
C LYS A 75 5.91 6.35 8.66
#